data_AF-A0A3D3UTU5-F1
#
_entry.id   AF-A0A3D3UTU5-F1
#
_cell.length_a   1.000
_cell.length_b   1.000
_cell.length_c   1.000
_cell.angle_alpha   90.00
_cell.angle_beta   90.00
_cell.angle_gamma   90.00
#
_symmetry.space_group_name_H-M   'P 1'
#
loop_
_entity.id
_entity.type
_entity.pdbx_description
1 polymer ?
#
loop_
_entity_poly.entity_id
_entity_poly.type
_entity_poly.pdbx_seq_one_letter_code
_entity_poly.pdbx_strand_id
1 'polypeptide(L)'
;MPEARVRKSRYLSYFLRFAVAGTALYLAFRGENFSEVVDVLFGLNLWILAAAIGCYIIGQLIFVARWSLLLKVQSIKIGFWSAFRLHLLGLFYNNCLPGAIGGDLPRAWYVTKHTDKKLEAALSVFVDRVIGLIGMLIMAFGCYWFIPEESREGGFNFSFELNFFDRLAEYKSVLIWLGAAFAVGIVLLISNSRGRSLVIRGFNIVRRHGASMLGKVRQSVRIYCHKWLAIVGALLLTFCCQGMTVVAMWLVGREIGIDVPAKYYFIFFPISWLLGAVPISVGG
;
A
#
# COMPACT_ATOMS: atom_id res chain seq x y z
N MET A 1 34.11 12.78 -11.34
CA MET A 1 34.00 11.83 -10.21
C MET A 1 32.63 11.90 -9.47
N PRO A 2 31.46 11.65 -10.12
CA PRO A 2 30.14 11.76 -9.45
C PRO A 2 29.63 10.43 -8.84
N GLU A 3 30.11 9.29 -9.33
CA GLU A 3 29.55 7.97 -8.98
C GLU A 3 29.81 7.53 -7.53
N ALA A 4 30.92 7.97 -6.93
CA ALA A 4 31.28 7.61 -5.56
C ALA A 4 30.35 8.23 -4.49
N ARG A 5 29.82 9.44 -4.71
CA ARG A 5 28.88 10.09 -3.78
C ARG A 5 27.50 9.42 -3.80
N VAL A 6 27.03 8.97 -4.96
CA VAL A 6 25.74 8.28 -5.11
C VAL A 6 25.75 6.92 -4.40
N ARG A 7 26.87 6.18 -4.43
CA ARG A 7 27.00 4.91 -3.70
C ARG A 7 26.94 5.10 -2.18
N LYS A 8 27.67 6.10 -1.64
CA LYS A 8 27.71 6.38 -0.18
C LYS A 8 26.33 6.72 0.40
N SER A 9 25.52 7.48 -0.33
CA SER A 9 24.13 7.83 0.05
C SER A 9 23.22 6.61 0.16
N ARG A 10 23.36 5.62 -0.72
CA ARG A 10 22.54 4.39 -0.67
C ARG A 10 22.87 3.52 0.53
N TYR A 11 24.16 3.31 0.84
CA TYR A 11 24.57 2.53 2.02
C TYR A 11 24.14 3.20 3.32
N LEU A 12 24.23 4.53 3.41
CA LEU A 12 23.74 5.28 4.56
C LEU A 12 22.22 5.13 4.74
N SER A 13 21.46 5.14 3.63
CA SER A 13 20.01 4.91 3.66
C SER A 13 19.64 3.50 4.12
N TYR A 14 20.35 2.46 3.64
CA TYR A 14 20.14 1.09 4.12
C TYR A 14 20.50 0.95 5.60
N PHE A 15 21.64 1.50 6.02
CA PHE A 15 22.06 1.48 7.43
C PHE A 15 21.04 2.15 8.35
N LEU A 16 20.55 3.34 7.99
CA LEU A 16 19.48 4.02 8.74
C LEU A 16 18.22 3.17 8.84
N ARG A 17 17.79 2.52 7.75
CA ARG A 17 16.60 1.65 7.76
C ARG A 17 16.78 0.44 8.68
N PHE A 18 17.94 -0.23 8.60
CA PHE A 18 18.25 -1.36 9.49
C PHE A 18 18.37 -0.92 10.94
N ALA A 19 18.95 0.25 11.22
CA ALA A 19 19.05 0.80 12.56
C ALA A 19 17.66 1.16 13.14
N VAL A 20 16.79 1.78 12.34
CA VAL A 20 15.40 2.07 12.73
C VAL A 20 14.62 0.77 12.97
N ALA A 21 14.69 -0.20 12.06
CA ALA A 21 14.04 -1.50 12.23
C ALA A 21 14.56 -2.24 13.47
N GLY A 22 15.88 -2.27 13.68
CA GLY A 22 16.50 -2.88 14.85
C GLY A 22 16.16 -2.18 16.15
N THR A 23 16.06 -0.84 16.15
CA THR A 23 15.61 -0.07 17.33
C THR A 23 14.14 -0.32 17.62
N ALA A 24 13.28 -0.36 16.59
CA ALA A 24 11.87 -0.66 16.76
C ALA A 24 11.65 -2.08 17.30
N LEU A 25 12.38 -3.07 16.76
CA LEU A 25 12.37 -4.44 17.28
C LEU A 25 12.89 -4.49 18.72
N TYR A 26 14.01 -3.83 19.01
CA TYR A 26 14.54 -3.77 20.37
C TYR A 26 13.51 -3.16 21.33
N LEU A 27 12.89 -2.03 20.98
CA LEU A 27 11.85 -1.41 21.80
C LEU A 27 10.62 -2.31 21.96
N ALA A 28 10.22 -3.04 20.90
CA ALA A 28 9.08 -3.95 20.94
C ALA A 28 9.32 -5.18 21.84
N PHE A 29 10.56 -5.69 21.88
CA PHE A 29 10.93 -6.85 22.70
C PHE A 29 11.53 -6.45 24.06
N ARG A 30 11.75 -5.16 24.32
CA ARG A 30 12.36 -4.68 25.56
C ARG A 30 11.34 -4.78 26.69
N GLY A 31 11.43 -5.87 27.45
CA GLY A 31 10.55 -6.15 28.59
C GLY A 31 9.80 -7.47 28.46
N GLU A 32 9.89 -8.15 27.31
CA GLU A 32 9.22 -9.42 27.05
C GLU A 32 10.14 -10.61 27.34
N ASN A 33 9.61 -11.61 28.05
CA ASN A 33 10.33 -12.86 28.29
C ASN A 33 10.25 -13.74 27.04
N PHE A 34 11.40 -14.00 26.40
CA PHE A 34 11.44 -14.86 25.20
C PHE A 34 10.89 -16.27 25.48
N SER A 35 10.99 -16.77 26.71
CA SER A 35 10.40 -18.05 27.11
C SER A 35 8.89 -18.07 26.97
N GLU A 36 8.21 -17.00 27.38
CA GLU A 36 6.74 -16.91 27.30
C GLU A 36 6.27 -16.91 25.84
N VAL A 37 7.01 -16.25 24.94
CA VAL A 37 6.73 -16.29 23.49
C VAL A 37 6.82 -17.71 22.95
N VAL A 38 7.83 -18.47 23.37
CA VAL A 38 8.03 -19.86 22.95
C VAL A 38 6.92 -20.77 23.50
N ASP A 39 6.55 -20.59 24.76
CA ASP A 39 5.48 -21.35 25.41
C ASP A 39 4.12 -21.09 24.76
N VAL A 40 3.83 -19.83 24.41
CA VAL A 40 2.63 -19.47 23.66
C VAL A 40 2.64 -20.12 22.28
N LEU A 41 3.76 -20.11 21.55
CA LEU A 41 3.87 -20.73 20.23
C LEU A 41 3.65 -22.25 20.26
N PHE A 42 4.17 -22.95 21.27
CA PHE A 42 3.97 -24.39 21.44
C PHE A 42 2.61 -24.74 22.05
N GLY A 43 1.95 -23.80 22.72
CA GLY A 43 0.59 -23.93 23.25
C GLY A 43 -0.53 -23.71 22.23
N LEU A 44 -0.20 -23.27 21.00
CA LEU A 44 -1.20 -22.98 19.97
C LEU A 44 -2.00 -24.21 19.56
N ASN A 45 -3.32 -24.06 19.47
CA ASN A 45 -4.16 -25.09 18.90
C ASN A 45 -3.91 -25.22 17.38
N LEU A 46 -3.35 -26.36 16.98
CA LEU A 46 -3.04 -26.70 15.58
C LEU A 46 -4.25 -26.55 14.64
N TRP A 47 -5.47 -26.83 15.11
CA TRP A 47 -6.68 -26.68 14.30
C TRP A 47 -7.01 -25.23 14.01
N ILE A 48 -6.81 -24.34 14.99
CA ILE A 48 -7.08 -22.92 14.84
C ILE A 48 -6.00 -22.27 13.97
N LEU A 49 -4.75 -22.70 14.13
CA LEU A 49 -3.67 -22.33 13.22
C LEU A 49 -3.95 -22.77 11.78
N ALA A 50 -4.39 -24.02 11.57
CA ALA A 50 -4.76 -24.51 10.25
C ALA A 50 -5.94 -23.74 9.66
N ALA A 51 -6.95 -23.39 10.47
CA ALA A 51 -8.07 -22.55 10.06
C ALA A 51 -7.62 -21.15 9.65
N ALA A 52 -6.71 -20.52 10.42
CA ALA A 52 -6.16 -19.21 10.10
C ALA A 52 -5.37 -19.23 8.78
N ILE A 53 -4.52 -20.24 8.58
CA ILE A 53 -3.79 -20.45 7.32
C ILE A 53 -4.79 -20.65 6.16
N GLY A 54 -5.84 -21.45 6.37
CA GLY A 54 -6.90 -21.66 5.39
C GLY A 54 -7.61 -20.36 5.00
N CYS A 55 -8.03 -19.56 5.98
CA CYS A 55 -8.63 -18.24 5.76
C CYS A 55 -7.68 -17.32 4.98
N TYR A 56 -6.40 -17.29 5.33
CA TYR A 56 -5.40 -16.48 4.63
C TYR A 56 -5.26 -16.91 3.16
N ILE A 57 -5.13 -18.22 2.88
CA ILE A 57 -5.02 -18.76 1.52
C ILE A 57 -6.27 -18.45 0.71
N ILE A 58 -7.46 -18.61 1.30
CA ILE A 58 -8.74 -18.25 0.66
C ILE A 58 -8.74 -16.75 0.32
N GLY A 59 -8.28 -15.89 1.24
CA GLY A 59 -8.09 -14.47 0.99
C GLY A 59 -7.22 -14.20 -0.24
N GLN A 60 -6.06 -14.86 -0.36
CA GLN A 60 -5.18 -14.71 -1.53
C GLN A 60 -5.80 -15.23 -2.83
N LEU A 61 -6.60 -16.30 -2.77
CA LEU A 61 -7.34 -16.80 -3.94
C LEU A 61 -8.40 -15.79 -4.42
N ILE A 62 -9.15 -15.19 -3.49
CA ILE A 62 -10.11 -14.12 -3.77
C ILE A 62 -9.41 -12.91 -4.38
N PHE A 63 -8.23 -12.54 -3.86
CA PHE A 63 -7.40 -11.49 -4.45
C PHE A 63 -7.12 -11.76 -5.94
N VAL A 64 -6.72 -12.99 -6.27
CA VAL A 64 -6.39 -13.36 -7.65
C VAL A 64 -7.63 -13.39 -8.54
N ALA A 65 -8.78 -13.81 -8.01
CA ALA A 65 -10.06 -13.73 -8.69
C ALA A 65 -10.41 -12.27 -9.01
N ARG A 66 -10.25 -11.36 -8.04
CA ARG A 66 -10.44 -9.91 -8.23
C ARG A 66 -9.53 -9.36 -9.32
N TRP A 67 -8.25 -9.66 -9.25
CA TRP A 67 -7.28 -9.18 -10.22
C TRP A 67 -7.58 -9.72 -11.63
N SER A 68 -7.98 -10.99 -11.72
CA SER A 68 -8.41 -11.62 -12.97
C SER A 68 -9.68 -10.98 -13.55
N LEU A 69 -10.64 -10.55 -12.71
CA LEU A 69 -11.82 -9.79 -13.13
C LEU A 69 -11.41 -8.44 -13.74
N LEU A 70 -10.50 -7.72 -13.10
CA LEU A 70 -10.00 -6.43 -13.58
C LEU A 70 -9.24 -6.56 -14.91
N LEU A 71 -8.46 -7.63 -15.09
CA LEU A 71 -7.77 -7.91 -16.35
C LEU A 71 -8.73 -8.23 -17.50
N LYS A 72 -9.79 -9.00 -17.23
CA LYS A 72 -10.85 -9.29 -18.22
C LYS A 72 -11.54 -8.01 -18.72
N VAL A 73 -11.71 -7.00 -17.86
CA VAL A 73 -12.27 -5.69 -18.27
C VAL A 73 -11.42 -5.03 -19.35
N GLN A 74 -10.10 -5.20 -19.28
CA GLN A 74 -9.12 -4.66 -20.23
C GLN A 74 -8.83 -5.58 -21.43
N SER A 75 -9.63 -6.64 -21.59
CA SER A 75 -9.45 -7.65 -22.64
C SER A 75 -8.12 -8.42 -22.55
N ILE A 76 -7.48 -8.44 -21.38
CA ILE A 76 -6.25 -9.20 -21.13
C ILE A 76 -6.65 -10.58 -20.59
N LYS A 77 -6.36 -11.65 -21.35
CA LYS A 77 -6.69 -13.02 -20.96
C LYS A 77 -5.47 -13.67 -20.29
N ILE A 78 -5.57 -13.93 -18.99
CA ILE A 78 -4.59 -14.72 -18.23
C ILE A 78 -5.35 -15.88 -17.57
N GLY A 79 -4.78 -17.08 -17.58
CA GLY A 79 -5.31 -18.21 -16.83
C GLY A 79 -5.21 -17.96 -15.32
N PHE A 80 -6.22 -18.37 -14.55
CA PHE A 80 -6.29 -18.14 -13.11
C PHE A 80 -5.03 -18.64 -12.37
N TRP A 81 -4.52 -19.83 -12.71
CA TRP A 81 -3.32 -20.38 -12.09
C TRP A 81 -2.04 -19.61 -12.41
N SER A 82 -1.92 -19.08 -13.63
CA SER A 82 -0.80 -18.20 -13.99
C SER A 82 -0.87 -16.90 -13.19
N ALA A 83 -2.07 -16.34 -13.01
CA ALA A 83 -2.29 -15.16 -12.19
C ALA A 83 -1.99 -15.43 -10.70
N PHE A 84 -2.34 -16.61 -10.20
CA PHE A 84 -2.04 -17.05 -8.84
C PHE A 84 -0.54 -17.19 -8.60
N ARG A 85 0.20 -17.88 -9.49
CA ARG A 85 1.66 -17.97 -9.41
C ARG A 85 2.32 -16.60 -9.41
N LEU A 86 1.83 -15.69 -10.25
CA LEU A 86 2.34 -14.33 -10.32
C LEU A 86 2.03 -13.52 -9.06
N HIS A 87 0.87 -13.76 -8.44
CA HIS A 87 0.54 -13.18 -7.14
C HIS A 87 1.46 -13.68 -6.04
N LEU A 88 1.73 -14.99 -5.97
CA LEU A 88 2.67 -15.56 -4.99
C LEU A 88 4.08 -15.02 -5.18
N LEU A 89 4.55 -14.91 -6.43
CA LEU A 89 5.80 -14.23 -6.73
C LEU A 89 5.76 -12.77 -6.24
N GLY A 90 4.69 -12.04 -6.51
CA GLY A 90 4.53 -10.67 -5.99
C GLY A 90 4.57 -10.60 -4.46
N LEU A 91 3.93 -11.54 -3.76
CA LEU A 91 3.99 -11.64 -2.30
C LEU A 91 5.41 -11.91 -1.81
N PHE A 92 6.14 -12.82 -2.45
CA PHE A 92 7.54 -13.08 -2.12
C PHE A 92 8.41 -11.83 -2.29
N TYR A 93 8.28 -11.12 -3.41
CA TYR A 93 9.04 -9.89 -3.64
C TYR A 93 8.64 -8.78 -2.66
N ASN A 94 7.37 -8.70 -2.23
CA ASN A 94 6.93 -7.72 -1.25
C ASN A 94 7.50 -8.00 0.16
N ASN A 95 7.52 -9.27 0.57
CA ASN A 95 7.94 -9.65 1.92
C ASN A 95 9.47 -9.83 2.05
N CYS A 96 10.15 -10.28 0.99
CA CYS A 96 11.56 -10.65 1.06
C CYS A 96 12.51 -9.61 0.48
N LEU A 97 12.05 -8.65 -0.34
CA LEU A 97 12.94 -7.66 -0.94
C LEU A 97 12.79 -6.26 -0.33
N PRO A 98 13.92 -5.57 -0.07
CA PRO A 98 13.90 -4.19 0.38
C PRO A 98 13.44 -3.23 -0.72
N GLY A 99 12.14 -2.90 -0.74
CA GLY A 99 11.57 -1.80 -1.51
C GLY A 99 10.07 -1.94 -1.80
N ALA A 100 9.31 -0.88 -1.53
CA ALA A 100 7.85 -0.80 -1.73
C ALA A 100 7.35 -1.06 -3.18
N ILE A 101 8.24 -1.06 -4.17
CA ILE A 101 7.91 -1.26 -5.59
C ILE A 101 8.07 -2.74 -6.02
N GLY A 102 8.74 -3.57 -5.22
CA GLY A 102 9.13 -4.94 -5.59
C GLY A 102 7.96 -5.89 -5.83
N GLY A 103 6.88 -5.80 -5.05
CA GLY A 103 5.78 -6.77 -5.08
C GLY A 103 4.90 -6.72 -6.34
N ASP A 104 4.75 -5.55 -6.95
CA ASP A 104 3.98 -5.41 -8.20
C ASP A 104 4.83 -5.57 -9.45
N LEU A 105 6.15 -5.64 -9.30
CA LEU A 105 7.09 -5.75 -10.42
C LEU A 105 6.83 -7.00 -11.28
N PRO A 106 6.59 -8.21 -10.71
CA PRO A 106 6.27 -9.39 -11.52
C PRO A 106 4.97 -9.22 -12.31
N ARG A 107 3.96 -8.59 -11.70
CA ARG A 107 2.67 -8.31 -12.34
C ARG A 107 2.81 -7.32 -13.48
N ALA A 108 3.45 -6.19 -13.22
CA ALA A 108 3.74 -5.18 -14.23
C ALA A 108 4.59 -5.77 -15.37
N TRP A 109 5.62 -6.56 -15.06
CA TRP A 109 6.45 -7.23 -16.07
C TRP A 109 5.65 -8.19 -16.95
N TYR A 110 4.82 -9.05 -16.35
CA TYR A 110 4.04 -10.01 -17.13
C TYR A 110 3.06 -9.31 -18.08
N VAL A 111 2.33 -8.31 -17.59
CA VAL A 111 1.33 -7.60 -18.40
C VAL A 111 2.00 -6.74 -19.48
N THR A 112 3.14 -6.12 -19.18
CA THR A 112 3.90 -5.33 -20.18
C THR A 112 4.59 -6.19 -21.25
N LYS A 113 4.85 -7.47 -20.99
CA LYS A 113 5.45 -8.40 -21.96
C LYS A 113 4.40 -9.03 -22.89
N HIS A 114 3.17 -9.21 -22.41
CA HIS A 114 2.09 -9.88 -23.14
C HIS A 114 1.04 -8.90 -23.71
N THR A 115 1.33 -7.60 -23.71
CA THR A 115 0.45 -6.58 -24.28
C THR A 115 1.29 -5.45 -24.86
N ASP A 116 0.99 -5.05 -26.11
CA ASP A 116 1.68 -3.93 -26.78
C ASP A 116 1.46 -2.58 -26.06
N LYS A 117 0.44 -2.53 -25.20
CA LYS A 117 -0.01 -1.37 -24.44
C LYS A 117 0.54 -1.32 -23.02
N LYS A 118 1.88 -1.32 -22.91
CA LYS A 118 2.62 -1.32 -21.62
C LYS A 118 2.15 -0.26 -20.60
N LEU A 119 1.75 0.92 -21.08
CA LEU A 119 1.23 1.99 -20.21
C LEU A 119 -0.17 1.69 -19.67
N GLU A 120 -1.08 1.16 -20.48
CA GLU A 120 -2.44 0.78 -20.02
C GLU A 120 -2.35 -0.35 -18.99
N ALA A 121 -1.45 -1.30 -19.21
CA ALA A 121 -1.10 -2.36 -18.27
C ALA A 121 -0.60 -1.81 -16.92
N ALA A 122 0.34 -0.87 -16.91
CA ALA A 122 0.82 -0.26 -15.66
C ALA A 122 -0.29 0.51 -14.93
N LEU A 123 -1.12 1.23 -15.67
CA LEU A 123 -2.28 1.93 -15.12
C LEU A 123 -3.32 0.97 -14.53
N SER A 124 -3.46 -0.25 -15.08
CA SER A 124 -4.33 -1.30 -14.51
C SER A 124 -3.96 -1.67 -13.07
N VAL A 125 -2.65 -1.81 -12.82
CA VAL A 125 -2.12 -2.15 -11.50
C VAL A 125 -2.32 -0.99 -10.54
N PHE A 126 -2.11 0.25 -11.02
CA PHE A 126 -2.39 1.44 -10.22
C PHE A 126 -3.87 1.56 -9.85
N VAL A 127 -4.78 1.30 -10.79
CA VAL A 127 -6.23 1.29 -10.51
C VAL A 127 -6.60 0.19 -9.50
N ASP A 128 -6.03 -1.01 -9.61
CA ASP A 128 -6.22 -2.07 -8.60
C ASP A 128 -5.77 -1.62 -7.21
N ARG A 129 -4.63 -0.92 -7.13
CA ARG A 129 -4.13 -0.34 -5.87
C ARG A 129 -5.07 0.71 -5.30
N VAL A 130 -5.56 1.63 -6.12
CA VAL A 130 -6.53 2.66 -5.69
C VAL A 130 -7.83 2.03 -5.21
N ILE A 131 -8.38 1.05 -5.94
CA ILE A 131 -9.59 0.32 -5.53
C ILE A 131 -9.34 -0.43 -4.22
N GLY A 132 -8.19 -1.08 -4.07
CA GLY A 132 -7.80 -1.76 -2.84
C GLY A 132 -7.72 -0.81 -1.64
N LEU A 133 -7.09 0.36 -1.81
CA LEU A 133 -6.97 1.41 -0.80
C LEU A 133 -8.34 1.98 -0.41
N ILE A 134 -9.18 2.30 -1.38
CA ILE A 134 -10.56 2.77 -1.15
C ILE A 134 -11.35 1.71 -0.39
N GLY A 135 -11.23 0.42 -0.78
CA GLY A 135 -11.86 -0.69 -0.08
C GLY A 135 -11.43 -0.80 1.39
N MET A 136 -10.13 -0.66 1.68
CA MET A 136 -9.60 -0.65 3.06
C MET A 136 -10.16 0.50 3.88
N LEU A 137 -10.22 1.70 3.30
CA LEU A 137 -10.77 2.88 3.96
C LEU A 137 -12.26 2.68 4.28
N ILE A 138 -13.06 2.23 3.31
CA ILE A 138 -14.49 2.00 3.54
C ILE A 138 -14.70 0.91 4.59
N MET A 139 -13.87 -0.15 4.60
CA MET A 139 -13.91 -1.19 5.64
C MET A 139 -13.61 -0.60 7.02
N ALA A 140 -12.51 0.13 7.18
CA ALA A 140 -12.10 0.71 8.47
C ALA A 140 -13.14 1.72 9.00
N PHE A 141 -13.55 2.68 8.16
CA PHE A 141 -14.53 3.70 8.54
C PHE A 141 -15.92 3.10 8.75
N GLY A 142 -16.33 2.14 7.92
CA GLY A 142 -17.59 1.43 8.07
C GLY A 142 -17.63 0.70 9.42
N CYS A 143 -16.62 -0.12 9.73
CA CYS A 143 -16.53 -0.80 11.01
C CYS A 143 -16.49 0.18 12.19
N TYR A 144 -15.74 1.28 12.09
CA TYR A 144 -15.70 2.31 13.14
C TYR A 144 -17.08 2.94 13.39
N TRP A 145 -17.80 3.31 12.32
CA TRP A 145 -19.11 3.93 12.39
C TRP A 145 -20.17 3.02 13.01
N PHE A 146 -20.13 1.72 12.69
CA PHE A 146 -21.07 0.73 13.22
C PHE A 146 -20.81 0.30 14.68
N ILE A 147 -19.69 0.70 15.29
CA ILE A 147 -19.43 0.42 16.71
C ILE A 147 -20.23 1.39 17.59
N PRO A 148 -21.14 0.92 18.47
CA PRO A 148 -21.88 1.77 19.39
C PRO A 148 -20.93 2.58 20.29
N GLU A 149 -21.28 3.85 20.54
CA GLU A 149 -20.45 4.76 21.37
C GLU A 149 -20.16 4.21 22.75
N GLU A 150 -21.11 3.48 23.35
CA GLU A 150 -20.97 2.83 24.66
C GLU A 150 -19.84 1.78 24.71
N SER A 151 -19.44 1.20 23.58
CA SER A 151 -18.29 0.28 23.54
C SER A 151 -16.94 0.96 23.28
N ARG A 152 -16.92 2.29 23.05
CA ARG A 152 -15.70 3.07 22.76
C ARG A 152 -14.97 3.52 24.04
N GLU A 153 -15.54 3.25 25.22
CA GLU A 153 -15.01 3.66 26.52
C GLU A 153 -13.63 3.06 26.89
N GLY A 154 -13.14 2.05 26.15
CA GLY A 154 -11.82 1.43 26.35
C GLY A 154 -10.62 2.19 25.77
N GLY A 155 -10.73 3.49 25.49
CA GLY A 155 -9.60 4.31 25.02
C GLY A 155 -9.27 4.22 23.53
N PHE A 156 -10.06 3.51 22.72
CA PHE A 156 -9.91 3.51 21.26
C PHE A 156 -10.70 4.67 20.63
N ASN A 157 -10.36 5.90 21.01
CA ASN A 157 -10.78 7.08 20.28
C ASN A 157 -9.93 7.18 19.02
N PHE A 158 -10.43 6.62 17.92
CA PHE A 158 -9.82 6.82 16.60
C PHE A 158 -10.19 8.21 16.09
N SER A 159 -9.71 9.24 16.79
CA SER A 159 -9.53 10.55 16.17
C SER A 159 -8.47 10.35 15.11
N PHE A 160 -8.88 10.38 13.83
CA PHE A 160 -7.95 10.68 12.75
C PHE A 160 -7.38 12.05 13.13
N GLU A 161 -6.29 12.09 13.90
CA GLU A 161 -5.72 13.34 14.34
C GLU A 161 -5.31 14.08 13.06
N LEU A 162 -6.19 14.99 12.64
CA LEU A 162 -5.90 16.08 11.73
C LEU A 162 -4.78 16.97 12.29
N ASN A 163 -4.17 16.61 13.43
CA ASN A 163 -2.86 17.06 13.86
C ASN A 163 -1.75 16.72 12.85
N PHE A 164 -1.98 15.96 11.76
CA PHE A 164 -1.04 16.00 10.63
C PHE A 164 -0.99 17.40 10.00
N PHE A 165 -2.14 18.05 9.83
CA PHE A 165 -2.22 19.44 9.37
C PHE A 165 -1.79 20.42 10.46
N ASP A 166 -2.08 20.16 11.74
CA ASP A 166 -1.59 21.03 12.84
C ASP A 166 -0.07 20.88 13.09
N ARG A 167 0.51 19.67 12.95
CA ARG A 167 1.98 19.47 12.93
C ARG A 167 2.60 20.11 11.70
N LEU A 168 1.99 20.00 10.52
CA LEU A 168 2.44 20.76 9.34
C LEU A 168 2.34 22.28 9.57
N ALA A 169 1.34 22.74 10.32
CA ALA A 169 1.20 24.13 10.74
C ALA A 169 2.27 24.56 11.75
N GLU A 170 2.79 23.65 12.57
CA GLU A 170 3.96 23.85 13.43
C GLU A 170 5.24 24.09 12.60
N TYR A 171 5.36 23.42 11.45
CA TYR A 171 6.43 23.62 10.46
C TYR A 171 6.09 24.68 9.39
N LYS A 172 5.08 25.52 9.61
CA LYS A 172 4.59 26.51 8.63
C LYS A 172 5.69 27.47 8.15
N SER A 173 6.60 27.87 9.04
CA SER A 173 7.74 28.73 8.68
C SER A 173 8.71 28.02 7.73
N VAL A 174 9.03 26.75 7.97
CA VAL A 174 9.91 25.94 7.11
C VAL A 174 9.27 25.71 5.75
N LEU A 175 7.97 25.44 5.69
CA LEU A 175 7.23 25.29 4.44
C LEU A 175 7.13 26.61 3.65
N ILE A 176 6.95 27.74 4.33
CA ILE A 176 6.95 29.08 3.72
C ILE A 176 8.34 29.40 3.17
N TRP A 177 9.42 29.15 3.91
CA TRP A 177 10.78 29.38 3.44
C TRP A 177 11.20 28.45 2.30
N LEU A 178 10.79 27.17 2.33
CA LEU A 178 10.97 26.24 1.20
C LEU A 178 10.16 26.69 -0.01
N GLY A 179 8.92 27.13 0.17
CA GLY A 179 8.07 27.68 -0.88
C GLY A 179 8.65 28.96 -1.48
N ALA A 180 9.16 29.86 -0.64
CA ALA A 180 9.82 31.09 -1.06
C ALA A 180 11.13 30.81 -1.80
N ALA A 181 11.96 29.89 -1.30
CA ALA A 181 13.19 29.45 -1.96
C ALA A 181 12.89 28.77 -3.31
N PHE A 182 11.83 27.97 -3.38
CA PHE A 182 11.37 27.35 -4.62
C PHE A 182 10.85 28.41 -5.62
N ALA A 183 10.07 29.39 -5.15
CA ALA A 183 9.60 30.50 -5.96
C ALA A 183 10.74 31.38 -6.49
N VAL A 184 11.71 31.73 -5.63
CA VAL A 184 12.92 32.47 -6.03
C VAL A 184 13.75 31.65 -7.02
N GLY A 185 13.91 30.35 -6.80
CA GLY A 185 14.56 29.44 -7.74
C GLY A 185 13.88 29.41 -9.11
N ILE A 186 12.54 29.37 -9.15
CA ILE A 186 11.76 29.44 -10.39
C ILE A 186 11.91 30.81 -11.06
N VAL A 187 11.84 31.91 -10.30
CA VAL A 187 12.00 33.28 -10.84
C VAL A 187 13.40 33.48 -11.44
N LEU A 188 14.46 33.02 -10.76
CA LEU A 188 15.84 33.06 -11.26
C LEU A 188 16.03 32.17 -12.50
N LEU A 189 15.40 30.99 -12.53
CA LEU A 189 15.39 30.12 -13.70
C LEU A 189 14.66 30.75 -14.90
N ILE A 190 13.56 31.48 -14.67
CA ILE A 190 12.79 32.14 -15.74
C ILE A 190 13.46 33.44 -16.20
N SER A 191 14.19 34.14 -15.32
CA SER A 191 14.88 35.39 -15.61
C SER A 191 16.09 35.19 -16.52
N ASN A 192 16.76 34.04 -16.45
CA ASN A 192 17.88 33.70 -17.34
C ASN A 192 17.40 33.10 -18.68
N SER A 193 17.88 33.60 -19.82
CA SER A 193 17.40 33.20 -21.17
C SER A 193 17.54 31.70 -21.46
N ARG A 194 18.57 31.06 -20.89
CA ARG A 194 18.78 29.60 -20.96
C ARG A 194 17.87 28.81 -20.03
N GLY A 195 17.58 29.33 -18.83
CA GLY A 195 16.68 28.69 -17.87
C GLY A 195 15.23 28.74 -18.33
N ARG A 196 14.79 29.85 -18.94
CA ARG A 196 13.47 29.98 -19.57
C ARG A 196 13.25 28.95 -20.67
N SER A 197 14.25 28.71 -21.51
CA SER A 197 14.23 27.67 -22.56
C SER A 197 14.13 26.25 -21.98
N LEU A 198 14.86 25.95 -20.90
CA LEU A 198 14.80 24.66 -20.20
C LEU A 198 13.47 24.44 -19.48
N VAL A 199 12.92 25.46 -18.83
CA VAL A 199 11.61 25.40 -18.16
C VAL A 199 10.50 25.23 -19.19
N ILE A 200 10.53 25.95 -20.32
CA ILE A 200 9.52 25.78 -21.39
C ILE A 200 9.67 24.41 -22.07
N ARG A 201 10.89 23.91 -22.29
CA ARG A 201 11.10 22.53 -22.79
C ARG A 201 10.60 21.48 -21.80
N GLY A 202 10.97 21.59 -20.53
CA GLY A 202 10.53 20.70 -19.46
C GLY A 202 9.02 20.73 -19.29
N PHE A 203 8.41 21.92 -19.24
CA PHE A 203 6.97 22.10 -19.17
C PHE A 203 6.26 21.53 -20.40
N ASN A 204 6.79 21.70 -21.61
CA ASN A 204 6.20 21.11 -22.82
C ASN A 204 6.38 19.59 -22.89
N ILE A 205 7.47 19.04 -22.35
CA ILE A 205 7.71 17.59 -22.23
C ILE A 205 6.73 17.01 -21.21
N VAL A 206 6.61 17.61 -20.02
CA VAL A 206 5.67 17.23 -18.97
C VAL A 206 4.23 17.43 -19.42
N ARG A 207 3.91 18.49 -20.18
CA ARG A 207 2.57 18.72 -20.73
C ARG A 207 2.21 17.71 -21.80
N ARG A 208 3.12 17.35 -22.71
CA ARG A 208 2.85 16.32 -23.73
C ARG A 208 2.80 14.91 -23.14
N HIS A 209 3.77 14.54 -22.29
CA HIS A 209 3.75 13.25 -21.60
C HIS A 209 2.56 13.17 -20.65
N GLY A 210 2.31 14.21 -19.86
CA GLY A 210 1.17 14.35 -18.96
C GLY A 210 -0.16 14.30 -19.69
N ALA A 211 -0.35 15.01 -20.80
CA ALA A 211 -1.59 14.96 -21.59
C ALA A 211 -1.82 13.58 -22.22
N SER A 212 -0.78 12.92 -22.73
CA SER A 212 -0.90 11.55 -23.24
C SER A 212 -1.15 10.51 -22.14
N MET A 213 -0.57 10.70 -20.95
CA MET A 213 -0.83 9.89 -19.76
C MET A 213 -2.25 10.10 -19.24
N LEU A 214 -2.69 11.35 -19.08
CA LEU A 214 -4.05 11.73 -18.69
C LEU A 214 -5.09 11.21 -19.68
N GLY A 215 -4.82 11.26 -20.98
CA GLY A 215 -5.68 10.68 -22.00
C GLY A 215 -5.86 9.17 -21.83
N LYS A 216 -4.76 8.44 -21.57
CA LYS A 216 -4.78 6.99 -21.32
C LYS A 216 -5.44 6.63 -19.99
N VAL A 217 -5.15 7.37 -18.91
CA VAL A 217 -5.83 7.23 -17.61
C VAL A 217 -7.32 7.47 -17.77
N ARG A 218 -7.72 8.56 -18.44
CA ARG A 218 -9.12 8.89 -18.69
C ARG A 218 -9.81 7.83 -19.54
N GLN A 219 -9.11 7.22 -20.50
CA GLN A 219 -9.62 6.13 -21.30
C GLN A 219 -9.79 4.84 -20.49
N SER A 220 -8.79 4.45 -19.68
CA SER A 220 -8.89 3.31 -18.77
C SER A 220 -10.01 3.51 -17.74
N VAL A 221 -10.08 4.68 -17.10
CA VAL A 221 -11.16 5.04 -16.16
C VAL A 221 -12.52 5.02 -16.87
N ARG A 222 -12.64 5.54 -18.09
CA ARG A 222 -13.89 5.48 -18.87
C ARG A 222 -14.32 4.05 -19.19
N ILE A 223 -13.38 3.16 -19.52
CA ILE A 223 -13.64 1.72 -19.74
C ILE A 223 -14.15 1.07 -18.44
N TYR A 224 -13.54 1.40 -17.30
CA TYR A 224 -13.98 0.91 -15.99
C TYR A 224 -15.36 1.48 -15.59
N CYS A 225 -15.60 2.78 -15.79
CA CYS A 225 -16.87 3.43 -15.48
C CYS A 225 -18.03 2.88 -16.34
N HIS A 226 -17.78 2.46 -17.58
CA HIS A 226 -18.80 1.79 -18.41
C HIS A 226 -19.12 0.37 -17.93
N LYS A 227 -18.21 -0.27 -17.19
CA LYS A 227 -18.41 -1.60 -16.59
C LYS A 227 -18.50 -1.51 -15.06
N TRP A 228 -19.41 -0.66 -14.56
CA TRP A 228 -19.60 -0.42 -13.13
C TRP A 228 -19.80 -1.71 -12.31
N LEU A 229 -20.45 -2.73 -12.87
CA LEU A 229 -20.61 -4.05 -12.25
C LEU A 229 -19.26 -4.72 -11.93
N ALA A 230 -18.25 -4.53 -12.78
CA ALA A 230 -16.91 -5.07 -12.53
C ALA A 230 -16.20 -4.32 -11.40
N ILE A 231 -16.44 -3.01 -11.26
CA ILE A 231 -15.92 -2.22 -10.13
C ILE A 231 -16.60 -2.65 -8.83
N VAL A 232 -17.92 -2.78 -8.81
CA VAL A 232 -18.67 -3.25 -7.64
C VAL A 232 -18.25 -4.67 -7.26
N GLY A 233 -18.14 -5.57 -8.24
CA GLY A 233 -17.61 -6.91 -8.01
C GLY A 233 -16.18 -6.90 -7.45
N ALA A 234 -15.30 -6.05 -7.98
CA ALA A 234 -13.95 -5.92 -7.47
C ALA A 234 -13.91 -5.35 -6.04
N LEU A 235 -14.78 -4.41 -5.73
CA LEU A 235 -14.93 -3.83 -4.39
C LEU A 235 -15.42 -4.89 -3.40
N LEU A 236 -16.49 -5.64 -3.72
CA LEU A 236 -16.97 -6.76 -2.90
C LEU A 236 -15.90 -7.82 -2.68
N LEU A 237 -15.18 -8.23 -3.73
CA LEU A 237 -14.06 -9.15 -3.61
C LEU A 237 -12.94 -8.59 -2.73
N THR A 238 -12.76 -7.26 -2.69
CA THR A 238 -11.80 -6.61 -1.78
C THR A 238 -12.24 -6.76 -0.34
N PHE A 239 -13.51 -6.53 -0.02
CA PHE A 239 -14.06 -6.76 1.31
C PHE A 239 -13.90 -8.22 1.74
N CYS A 240 -14.21 -9.18 0.85
CA CYS A 240 -14.04 -10.59 1.16
C CYS A 240 -12.57 -10.98 1.36
N CYS A 241 -11.67 -10.54 0.48
CA CYS A 241 -10.23 -10.82 0.58
C CYS A 241 -9.63 -10.27 1.87
N GLN A 242 -9.89 -9.01 2.18
CA GLN A 242 -9.36 -8.36 3.37
C GLN A 242 -10.03 -8.91 4.61
N GLY A 243 -11.33 -9.14 4.59
CA GLY A 243 -12.06 -9.75 5.70
C GLY A 243 -11.53 -11.14 6.06
N MET A 244 -11.27 -12.00 5.06
CA MET A 244 -10.65 -13.31 5.31
C MET A 244 -9.25 -13.20 5.92
N THR A 245 -8.47 -12.21 5.48
CA THR A 245 -7.14 -11.95 6.03
C THR A 245 -7.22 -11.45 7.48
N VAL A 246 -8.17 -10.55 7.78
CA VAL A 246 -8.41 -10.04 9.13
C VAL A 246 -8.93 -11.15 10.06
N VAL A 247 -9.83 -12.01 9.58
CA VAL A 247 -10.33 -13.17 10.35
C VAL A 247 -9.18 -14.13 10.67
N ALA A 248 -8.28 -14.39 9.72
CA ALA A 248 -7.08 -15.20 9.98
C ALA A 248 -6.23 -14.60 11.11
N MET A 249 -6.02 -13.28 11.09
CA MET A 249 -5.27 -12.58 12.16
C MET A 249 -6.00 -12.61 13.50
N TRP A 250 -7.33 -12.47 13.50
CA TRP A 250 -8.15 -12.55 14.70
C TRP A 250 -8.11 -13.94 15.34
N LEU A 251 -8.17 -15.02 14.54
CA LEU A 251 -8.04 -16.40 15.03
C LEU A 251 -6.70 -16.62 15.74
N VAL A 252 -5.60 -16.15 15.13
CA VAL A 252 -4.27 -16.24 15.74
C VAL A 252 -4.17 -15.38 16.99
N GLY A 253 -4.66 -14.13 16.95
CA GLY A 253 -4.62 -13.23 18.09
C GLY A 253 -5.39 -13.76 19.30
N ARG A 254 -6.54 -14.38 19.08
CA ARG A 254 -7.33 -15.01 20.15
C ARG A 254 -6.59 -16.15 20.83
N GLU A 255 -5.88 -16.98 20.07
CA GLU A 255 -5.07 -18.08 20.61
C GLU A 255 -3.84 -17.60 21.39
N ILE A 256 -3.27 -16.47 21.00
CA ILE A 256 -2.14 -15.83 21.70
C ILE A 256 -2.60 -15.13 23.00
N GLY A 257 -3.91 -15.12 23.29
CA GLY A 257 -4.48 -14.51 24.50
C GLY A 257 -4.91 -13.05 24.33
N ILE A 258 -4.97 -12.54 23.09
CA ILE A 258 -5.49 -11.20 22.79
C ILE A 258 -7.02 -11.27 22.75
N ASP A 259 -7.66 -11.09 23.91
CA ASP A 259 -9.12 -11.10 24.06
C ASP A 259 -9.76 -9.76 23.64
N VAL A 260 -9.56 -9.41 22.37
CA VAL A 260 -10.13 -8.22 21.76
C VAL A 260 -11.18 -8.64 20.74
N PRO A 261 -12.40 -8.06 20.79
CA PRO A 261 -13.45 -8.36 19.81
C PRO A 261 -12.99 -8.15 18.36
N ALA A 262 -13.42 -9.01 17.45
CA ALA A 262 -13.01 -8.98 16.04
C ALA A 262 -13.17 -7.60 15.37
N LYS A 263 -14.19 -6.82 15.76
CA LYS A 263 -14.45 -5.47 15.25
C LYS A 263 -13.23 -4.53 15.31
N TYR A 264 -12.35 -4.68 16.29
CA TYR A 264 -11.13 -3.87 16.40
C TYR A 264 -10.05 -4.31 15.40
N TYR A 265 -9.95 -5.60 15.11
CA TYR A 265 -9.05 -6.13 14.08
C TYR A 265 -9.42 -5.59 12.69
N PHE A 266 -10.72 -5.48 12.39
CA PHE A 266 -11.24 -4.91 11.15
C PHE A 266 -10.99 -3.40 10.99
N ILE A 267 -10.56 -2.71 12.05
CA ILE A 267 -10.14 -1.31 11.99
C ILE A 267 -8.61 -1.24 11.93
N PHE A 268 -7.95 -1.87 12.89
CA PHE A 268 -6.50 -1.78 13.06
C PHE A 268 -5.70 -2.30 11.86
N PHE A 269 -6.06 -3.46 11.31
CA PHE A 269 -5.30 -4.06 10.21
C PHE A 269 -5.41 -3.28 8.89
N PRO A 270 -6.60 -2.88 8.41
CA PRO A 270 -6.70 -2.02 7.23
C PRO A 270 -5.94 -0.70 7.38
N ILE A 271 -5.94 -0.09 8.56
CA ILE A 271 -5.16 1.13 8.84
C ILE A 271 -3.66 0.84 8.83
N SER A 272 -3.22 -0.25 9.47
CA SER A 272 -1.83 -0.69 9.44
C SER A 272 -1.33 -0.90 8.01
N TRP A 273 -2.13 -1.55 7.16
CA TRP A 273 -1.80 -1.71 5.73
C TRP A 273 -1.82 -0.40 4.96
N LEU A 274 -2.69 0.56 5.31
CA LEU A 274 -2.68 1.91 4.74
C LEU A 274 -1.39 2.66 5.10
N LEU A 275 -0.94 2.56 6.35
CA LEU A 275 0.33 3.15 6.80
C LEU A 275 1.52 2.47 6.12
N GLY A 276 1.51 1.14 6.03
CA GLY A 276 2.56 0.37 5.34
C GLY A 276 2.60 0.58 3.83
N ALA A 277 1.51 1.08 3.22
CA ALA A 277 1.51 1.51 1.82
C ALA A 277 2.27 2.83 1.60
N VAL A 278 2.52 3.61 2.67
CA VAL A 278 3.39 4.78 2.60
C VAL A 278 4.85 4.29 2.53
N PRO A 279 5.63 4.65 1.49
CA PRO A 279 6.95 4.05 1.24
C PRO A 279 8.05 4.59 2.18
N ILE A 280 7.86 4.43 3.48
CA ILE A 280 8.79 4.84 4.54
C ILE A 280 9.68 3.65 4.95
N SER A 281 9.15 2.42 4.89
CA SER A 281 9.81 1.17 5.31
C SER A 281 9.76 0.08 4.21
N VAL A 282 10.44 -1.04 4.46
CA VAL A 282 10.41 -2.24 3.62
C VAL A 282 9.26 -3.13 4.09
N GLY A 283 8.23 -3.32 3.26
CA GLY A 283 7.11 -4.21 3.57
C GLY A 283 6.02 -3.63 4.48
N GLY A 284 6.20 -2.38 4.97
CA GLY A 284 5.34 -1.75 5.97
C GLY A 284 6.04 -1.62 7.30
#